data_AF-A0AAX6G638-F1
#
_entry.id   AF-A0AAX6G638-F1
#
_cell.length_a   1.000
_cell.length_b   1.000
_cell.length_c   1.000
_cell.angle_alpha   90.00
_cell.angle_beta   90.00
_cell.angle_gamma   90.00
#
_symmetry.space_group_name_H-M   'P 1'
#
loop_
_entity.id
_entity.type
_entity.pdbx_description
1 polymer ?
#
loop_
_entity_poly.entity_id
_entity_poly.type
_entity_poly.pdbx_seq_one_letter_code
_entity_poly.pdbx_strand_id
1 'polypeptide(L)'
;MLLLEKCSNKKKPLISFPLKILDSPPPPLKYIDQVFTAGDEIDLASIAGNEIDLALHADDETNLAGHPDDEIPLFPDLDISQDSILQNADEQTVRSLNVCRVTDQILRLVPNIQNFRTTLRCMRLWAKCRGVYSNVSGFLGGINWALLVAWICQLYPNALPSMLVSHFFWVYTQWHWPNSVMLCEIEEGTLGLPIWDPRRNFKDRGHMMPIITPAYPCMNSSYNVSASTLRVMKEEFQRGHEICELMEANKADWKLFFEPHPFFEAYKH
;
A
#
# COMPACT_ATOMS: atom_id res chain seq x y z
N MET A 1 40.45 26.61 18.41
CA MET A 1 40.55 25.27 17.80
C MET A 1 39.51 24.39 18.47
N LEU A 2 38.32 24.26 17.86
CA LEU A 2 37.35 23.20 18.12
C LEU A 2 36.39 23.18 16.92
N LEU A 3 36.34 22.01 16.28
CA LEU A 3 35.62 21.70 15.05
C LEU A 3 34.12 21.56 15.35
N LEU A 4 33.27 22.24 14.57
CA LEU A 4 31.85 21.93 14.42
C LEU A 4 31.68 21.25 13.05
N GLU A 5 31.45 19.94 13.08
CA GLU A 5 31.05 19.16 11.92
C GLU A 5 29.67 19.60 11.40
N LYS A 6 29.62 19.81 10.10
CA LYS A 6 28.43 20.15 9.33
C LYS A 6 27.59 18.90 9.10
N CYS A 7 26.50 18.70 9.84
CA CYS A 7 25.41 17.86 9.38
C CYS A 7 24.56 18.66 8.37
N SER A 8 24.77 18.35 7.08
CA SER A 8 24.06 18.91 5.93
C SER A 8 22.59 18.48 5.96
N ASN A 9 21.75 19.31 6.57
CA ASN A 9 20.30 19.17 6.57
C ASN A 9 19.74 19.68 5.22
N LYS A 10 19.68 18.80 4.20
CA LYS A 10 19.00 19.12 2.93
C LYS A 10 17.49 18.98 3.14
N LYS A 11 16.82 20.14 3.11
CA LYS A 11 15.36 20.31 3.20
C LYS A 11 14.65 19.51 2.09
N LYS A 12 13.77 18.60 2.48
CA LYS A 12 12.77 17.95 1.60
C LYS A 12 11.84 19.03 1.01
N PRO A 13 11.43 18.96 -0.28
CA PRO A 13 10.42 19.85 -0.81
C PRO A 13 9.06 19.39 -0.30
N LEU A 14 8.58 20.05 0.76
CA LEU A 14 7.23 19.89 1.28
C LEU A 14 6.24 20.33 0.19
N ILE A 15 5.47 19.38 -0.34
CA ILE A 15 4.12 19.69 -0.81
C ILE A 15 3.41 20.26 0.40
N SER A 16 3.05 21.54 0.37
CA SER A 16 2.44 22.24 1.49
C SER A 16 1.04 21.70 1.72
N PHE A 17 0.91 20.67 2.57
CA PHE A 17 -0.36 20.37 3.21
C PHE A 17 -0.56 21.42 4.32
N PRO A 18 -1.75 22.04 4.44
CA PRO A 18 -2.01 22.93 5.55
C PRO A 18 -1.81 22.17 6.87
N LEU A 19 -0.86 22.64 7.68
CA LEU A 19 -0.45 22.09 8.99
C LEU A 19 -1.59 21.91 10.02
N LYS A 20 -2.85 22.22 9.68
CA LYS A 20 -4.00 22.15 10.59
C LYS A 20 -4.47 20.73 10.93
N ILE A 21 -3.81 19.70 10.40
CA ILE A 21 -4.14 18.29 10.59
C ILE A 21 -3.50 17.71 11.88
N LEU A 22 -2.56 18.42 12.52
CA LEU A 22 -1.77 17.86 13.64
C LEU A 22 -2.25 18.20 15.07
N ASP A 23 -3.29 19.03 15.24
CA ASP A 23 -3.59 19.65 16.55
C ASP A 23 -4.74 19.03 17.36
N SER A 24 -5.38 17.94 16.90
CA SER A 24 -6.41 17.26 17.72
C SER A 24 -5.77 16.25 18.68
N PRO A 25 -5.99 16.35 20.01
CA PRO A 25 -5.41 15.42 20.97
C PRO A 25 -5.95 13.99 20.75
N PRO A 26 -5.11 12.96 20.92
CA PRO A 26 -5.54 11.58 20.72
C PRO A 26 -6.61 11.17 21.76
N PRO A 27 -7.63 10.41 21.35
CA PRO A 27 -8.64 9.88 22.26
C PRO A 27 -8.01 8.83 23.21
N PRO A 28 -8.48 8.75 24.48
CA PRO A 28 -7.86 7.90 25.49
C PRO A 28 -8.03 6.40 25.19
N LEU A 29 -6.90 5.69 25.19
CA LEU A 29 -6.80 4.25 24.99
C LEU A 29 -7.44 3.46 26.14
N LYS A 30 -8.47 2.66 25.84
CA LYS A 30 -8.84 1.51 26.68
C LYS A 30 -9.27 0.31 25.81
N TYR A 31 -8.59 -0.82 26.04
CA TYR A 31 -8.98 -2.21 25.74
C TYR A 31 -8.95 -2.71 24.29
N ILE A 32 -7.77 -3.09 23.75
CA ILE A 32 -7.69 -3.99 22.57
C ILE A 32 -6.47 -4.93 22.65
N ASP A 33 -6.23 -5.55 23.80
CA ASP A 33 -5.25 -6.66 23.90
C ASP A 33 -5.90 -8.05 23.74
N GLN A 34 -7.22 -8.13 23.55
CA GLN A 34 -7.96 -9.41 23.60
C GLN A 34 -8.33 -10.03 22.25
N VAL A 35 -8.10 -9.34 21.12
CA VAL A 35 -8.50 -9.85 19.79
C VAL A 35 -7.31 -10.37 18.96
N PHE A 36 -6.07 -10.02 19.32
CA PHE A 36 -4.90 -10.25 18.45
C PHE A 36 -3.91 -11.31 18.96
N THR A 37 -4.21 -12.03 20.04
CA THR A 37 -3.37 -13.12 20.55
C THR A 37 -3.95 -14.49 20.16
N ALA A 38 -3.59 -14.99 18.98
CA ALA A 38 -3.27 -16.40 18.73
C ALA A 38 -3.14 -16.63 17.22
N GLY A 39 -1.97 -17.15 16.82
CA GLY A 39 -1.78 -18.06 15.69
C GLY A 39 -2.41 -17.68 14.36
N ASP A 40 -1.68 -16.91 13.57
CA ASP A 40 -1.68 -17.07 12.12
C ASP A 40 -0.29 -16.61 11.64
N GLU A 41 0.61 -17.60 11.50
CA GLU A 41 1.76 -17.49 10.60
C GLU A 41 1.20 -17.19 9.22
N ILE A 42 1.35 -15.94 8.78
CA ILE A 42 0.92 -15.53 7.45
C ILE A 42 2.19 -15.28 6.65
N ASP A 43 2.40 -16.23 5.75
CA ASP A 43 3.45 -16.31 4.76
C ASP A 43 3.56 -15.01 3.94
N LEU A 44 4.79 -14.63 3.57
CA LEU A 44 5.08 -13.49 2.70
C LEU A 44 4.31 -13.57 1.36
N ALA A 45 3.92 -14.80 0.96
CA ALA A 45 3.05 -15.07 -0.18
C ALA A 45 1.64 -14.45 -0.07
N SER A 46 1.12 -14.13 1.12
CA SER A 46 -0.20 -13.49 1.27
C SER A 46 -0.18 -11.96 1.10
N ILE A 47 1.02 -11.36 1.09
CA ILE A 47 1.24 -9.93 0.79
C ILE A 47 1.28 -9.71 -0.73
N ALA A 48 1.85 -10.65 -1.47
CA ALA A 48 1.68 -10.73 -2.92
C ALA A 48 0.29 -11.29 -3.20
N GLY A 49 -0.62 -10.49 -3.77
CA GLY A 49 -1.88 -11.01 -4.32
C GLY A 49 -1.66 -11.85 -5.58
N ASN A 50 -0.70 -12.79 -5.55
CA ASN A 50 -0.48 -13.77 -6.59
C ASN A 50 -1.08 -15.08 -6.09
N GLU A 51 -2.29 -15.40 -6.55
CA GLU A 51 -2.41 -16.72 -7.15
C GLU A 51 -1.30 -16.78 -8.19
N ILE A 52 -0.24 -17.51 -7.87
CA ILE A 52 0.75 -17.89 -8.85
C ILE A 52 0.00 -18.80 -9.81
N ASP A 53 -0.57 -18.22 -10.85
CA ASP A 53 -0.86 -18.95 -12.06
C ASP A 53 0.52 -19.18 -12.70
N LEU A 54 1.16 -20.29 -12.30
CA LEU A 54 2.28 -20.89 -13.00
C LEU A 54 1.74 -21.44 -14.33
N ALA A 55 1.22 -20.55 -15.18
CA ALA A 55 1.03 -20.80 -16.59
C ALA A 55 2.36 -20.50 -17.28
N LEU A 56 3.36 -21.34 -17.02
CA LEU A 56 4.37 -21.60 -18.03
C LEU A 56 3.60 -22.17 -19.22
N HIS A 57 3.63 -21.44 -20.33
CA HIS A 57 3.18 -21.93 -21.62
C HIS A 57 3.84 -23.29 -21.88
N ALA A 58 3.06 -24.36 -21.70
CA ALA A 58 3.32 -25.61 -22.35
C ALA A 58 2.83 -25.43 -23.79
N ASP A 59 3.72 -25.00 -24.68
CA ASP A 59 3.60 -25.28 -26.10
C ASP A 59 4.99 -25.43 -26.70
N ASP A 60 5.19 -26.62 -27.27
CA ASP A 60 6.24 -27.06 -28.19
C ASP A 60 7.70 -27.07 -27.73
N GLU A 61 8.11 -28.20 -27.15
CA GLU A 61 9.41 -28.79 -27.52
C GLU A 61 9.26 -30.28 -27.88
N THR A 62 9.12 -30.52 -29.18
CA THR A 62 9.77 -31.66 -29.81
C THR A 62 11.26 -31.62 -29.51
N ASN A 63 11.75 -32.67 -28.86
CA ASN A 63 13.10 -33.25 -29.02
C ASN A 63 14.28 -32.27 -28.96
N LEU A 64 15.03 -32.27 -27.86
CA LEU A 64 16.50 -32.26 -27.87
C LEU A 64 17.03 -32.78 -26.53
N ALA A 65 18.03 -33.65 -26.61
CA ALA A 65 18.60 -34.40 -25.49
C ALA A 65 19.29 -33.48 -24.46
N GLY A 66 19.02 -33.73 -23.18
CA GLY A 66 19.59 -32.97 -22.06
C GLY A 66 21.10 -33.12 -21.92
N HIS A 67 21.77 -31.99 -21.70
CA HIS A 67 23.13 -31.92 -21.15
C HIS A 67 23.06 -31.76 -19.62
N PRO A 68 23.99 -32.32 -18.82
CA PRO A 68 23.84 -32.38 -17.36
C PRO A 68 24.16 -31.08 -16.59
N ASP A 69 24.28 -29.92 -17.24
CA ASP A 69 24.84 -28.71 -16.63
C ASP A 69 23.82 -27.58 -16.33
N ASP A 70 22.51 -27.83 -16.44
CA ASP A 70 21.46 -26.83 -16.15
C ASP A 70 21.03 -26.81 -14.66
N GLU A 71 21.98 -26.80 -13.73
CA GLU A 71 21.70 -26.30 -12.38
C GLU A 71 21.74 -24.77 -12.43
N ILE A 72 20.56 -24.11 -12.43
CA ILE A 72 20.45 -22.68 -12.18
C ILE A 72 21.15 -22.40 -10.84
N PRO A 73 22.27 -21.64 -10.80
CA PRO A 73 22.93 -21.35 -9.55
C PRO A 73 21.96 -20.50 -8.72
N LEU A 74 21.45 -21.07 -7.63
CA LEU A 74 20.81 -20.29 -6.58
C LEU A 74 21.91 -19.41 -5.96
N PHE A 75 22.10 -18.21 -6.50
CA PHE A 75 23.00 -17.21 -5.94
C PHE A 75 22.48 -16.85 -4.54
N PRO A 76 23.17 -17.23 -3.45
CA PRO A 76 22.65 -17.04 -2.08
C PRO A 76 22.52 -15.56 -1.68
N ASP A 77 23.11 -14.65 -2.46
CA ASP A 77 23.26 -13.22 -2.14
C ASP A 77 22.69 -12.27 -3.20
N LEU A 78 21.69 -12.69 -3.99
CA LEU A 78 21.05 -11.79 -4.95
C LEU A 78 20.17 -10.74 -4.22
N ASP A 79 20.70 -9.54 -4.01
CA ASP A 79 19.93 -8.40 -3.49
C ASP A 79 19.04 -7.80 -4.59
N ILE A 80 17.78 -8.25 -4.61
CA ILE A 80 16.75 -7.76 -5.54
C ILE A 80 16.39 -6.28 -5.34
N SER A 81 16.83 -5.65 -4.24
CA SER A 81 16.48 -4.26 -3.93
C SER A 81 17.30 -3.24 -4.72
N GLN A 82 18.39 -3.64 -5.38
CA GLN A 82 19.22 -2.75 -6.20
C GLN A 82 18.61 -2.51 -7.58
N ASP A 83 18.57 -1.25 -8.04
CA ASP A 83 18.01 -0.89 -9.36
C ASP A 83 18.75 -1.54 -10.54
N SER A 84 20.03 -1.90 -10.36
CA SER A 84 20.85 -2.56 -11.38
C SER A 84 20.27 -3.89 -11.85
N ILE A 85 19.45 -4.56 -11.03
CA ILE A 85 18.79 -5.82 -11.43
C ILE A 85 17.78 -5.61 -12.57
N LEU A 86 17.32 -4.37 -12.79
CA LEU A 86 16.39 -4.02 -13.86
C LEU A 86 17.11 -3.73 -15.19
N GLN A 87 18.44 -3.74 -15.21
CA GLN A 87 19.21 -3.44 -16.41
C GLN A 87 18.97 -4.52 -17.49
N ASN A 88 18.56 -4.09 -18.67
CA ASN A 88 18.21 -4.95 -19.81
C ASN A 88 17.05 -5.93 -19.55
N ALA A 89 16.33 -5.78 -18.43
CA ALA A 89 15.11 -6.52 -18.19
C ALA A 89 13.98 -5.99 -19.09
N ASP A 90 13.21 -6.90 -19.68
CA ASP A 90 11.99 -6.54 -20.39
C ASP A 90 10.91 -6.03 -19.41
N GLU A 91 9.86 -5.40 -19.95
CA GLU A 91 8.81 -4.79 -19.15
C GLU A 91 8.08 -5.77 -18.22
N GLN A 92 7.89 -7.03 -18.63
CA GLN A 92 7.22 -8.03 -17.81
C GLN A 92 8.12 -8.45 -16.64
N THR A 93 9.41 -8.68 -16.90
CA THR A 93 10.39 -8.98 -15.84
C THR A 93 10.51 -7.82 -14.85
N VAL A 94 10.57 -6.56 -15.31
CA VAL A 94 10.58 -5.38 -14.42
C VAL A 94 9.35 -5.35 -13.52
N ARG A 95 8.16 -5.60 -14.08
CA ARG A 95 6.91 -5.63 -13.30
C ARG A 95 6.93 -6.73 -12.23
N SER A 96 7.38 -7.94 -12.59
CA SER A 96 7.48 -9.08 -11.66
C SER A 96 8.46 -8.80 -10.52
N LEU A 97 9.66 -8.28 -10.83
CA LEU A 97 10.66 -7.91 -9.82
C LEU A 97 10.18 -6.78 -8.90
N ASN A 98 9.42 -5.84 -9.44
CA ASN A 98 8.89 -4.72 -8.66
C ASN A 98 7.91 -5.16 -7.58
N VAL A 99 7.21 -6.30 -7.71
CA VAL A 99 6.33 -6.81 -6.64
C VAL A 99 7.11 -7.04 -5.35
N CYS A 100 8.27 -7.71 -5.44
CA CYS A 100 9.13 -7.97 -4.29
C CYS A 100 9.80 -6.69 -3.78
N ARG A 101 10.38 -5.91 -4.69
CA ARG A 101 11.06 -4.64 -4.36
C ARG A 101 10.16 -3.66 -3.62
N VAL A 102 8.90 -3.53 -4.07
CA VAL A 102 7.92 -2.66 -3.43
C VAL A 102 7.60 -3.13 -2.01
N THR A 103 7.42 -4.44 -1.82
CA THR A 103 7.13 -5.01 -0.50
C THR A 103 8.27 -4.73 0.48
N ASP A 104 9.51 -4.95 0.05
CA ASP A 104 10.70 -4.67 0.87
C ASP A 104 10.83 -3.18 1.20
N GLN A 105 10.58 -2.30 0.22
CA GLN A 105 10.60 -0.86 0.43
C GLN A 105 9.54 -0.41 1.45
N ILE A 106 8.31 -0.95 1.38
CA ILE A 106 7.27 -0.66 2.38
C ILE A 106 7.76 -1.03 3.78
N LEU A 107 8.32 -2.23 3.96
CA LEU A 107 8.80 -2.70 5.26
C LEU A 107 9.97 -1.87 5.80
N ARG A 108 10.85 -1.35 4.92
CA ARG A 108 11.93 -0.42 5.29
C ARG A 108 11.43 0.98 5.66
N LEU A 109 10.31 1.41 5.07
CA LEU A 109 9.76 2.76 5.21
C LEU A 109 8.79 2.92 6.39
N VAL A 110 8.26 1.83 6.94
CA VAL A 110 7.37 1.88 8.11
C VAL A 110 8.18 1.94 9.43
N PRO A 111 7.81 2.80 10.39
CA PRO A 111 8.55 2.96 11.64
C PRO A 111 8.39 1.77 12.60
N ASN A 112 7.27 1.04 12.51
CA ASN A 112 7.01 -0.14 13.32
C ASN A 112 6.30 -1.21 12.47
N ILE A 113 7.05 -2.26 12.10
CA ILE A 113 6.56 -3.34 11.22
C ILE A 113 5.40 -4.11 11.87
N GLN A 114 5.42 -4.31 13.19
CA GLN A 114 4.38 -5.07 13.87
C GLN A 114 3.06 -4.30 13.87
N ASN A 115 3.09 -3.01 14.20
CA ASN A 115 1.90 -2.17 14.19
C ASN A 115 1.35 -2.01 12.77
N PHE A 116 2.23 -1.86 11.78
CA PHE A 116 1.85 -1.86 10.37
C PHE A 116 1.11 -3.15 9.97
N ARG A 117 1.68 -4.33 10.29
CA ARG A 117 1.08 -5.63 9.96
C ARG A 117 -0.29 -5.82 10.61
N THR A 118 -0.43 -5.52 11.90
CA THR A 118 -1.72 -5.62 12.62
C THR A 118 -2.77 -4.69 12.01
N THR A 119 -2.40 -3.44 11.73
CA THR A 119 -3.29 -2.45 11.10
C THR A 119 -3.69 -2.90 9.71
N LEU A 120 -2.74 -3.36 8.88
CA LEU A 120 -3.02 -3.83 7.52
C LEU A 120 -3.96 -5.04 7.51
N ARG A 121 -3.79 -5.99 8.43
CA ARG A 121 -4.71 -7.14 8.58
C ARG A 121 -6.14 -6.67 8.87
N CYS A 122 -6.31 -5.76 9.82
CA CYS A 122 -7.60 -5.16 10.15
C CYS A 122 -8.23 -4.44 8.94
N MET A 123 -7.45 -3.60 8.24
CA MET A 123 -7.94 -2.84 7.09
C MET A 123 -8.30 -3.73 5.90
N ARG A 124 -7.56 -4.83 5.64
CA ARG A 124 -7.91 -5.80 4.60
C ARG A 124 -9.21 -6.53 4.91
N LEU A 125 -9.42 -6.93 6.17
CA LEU A 125 -10.68 -7.54 6.60
C LEU A 125 -11.85 -6.57 6.42
N TRP A 126 -11.70 -5.34 6.91
CA TRP A 126 -12.69 -4.28 6.72
C TRP A 126 -13.02 -4.07 5.24
N ALA A 127 -12.01 -3.90 4.38
CA ALA A 127 -12.21 -3.66 2.95
C ALA A 127 -12.97 -4.81 2.26
N LYS A 128 -12.71 -6.07 2.66
CA LYS A 128 -13.44 -7.24 2.17
C LYS A 128 -14.89 -7.23 2.63
N CYS A 129 -15.16 -7.02 3.93
CA CYS A 129 -16.52 -6.92 4.46
C CYS A 129 -17.31 -5.80 3.77
N ARG A 130 -16.67 -4.68 3.47
CA ARG A 130 -17.30 -3.51 2.84
C ARG A 130 -17.35 -3.57 1.31
N GLY A 131 -16.86 -4.64 0.69
CA GLY A 131 -16.93 -4.83 -0.76
C GLY A 131 -16.02 -3.91 -1.58
N VAL A 132 -15.00 -3.30 -0.96
CA VAL A 132 -14.06 -2.36 -1.60
C VAL A 132 -12.66 -2.97 -1.81
N TYR A 133 -12.57 -4.31 -1.83
CA TYR A 133 -11.33 -5.06 -2.06
C TYR A 133 -11.39 -5.82 -3.41
N SER A 134 -10.97 -5.18 -4.50
CA SER A 134 -10.81 -5.82 -5.83
C SER A 134 -10.17 -4.85 -6.84
N ASN A 135 -8.90 -5.04 -7.19
CA ASN A 135 -8.24 -4.20 -8.21
C ASN A 135 -8.86 -4.37 -9.61
N VAL A 136 -9.28 -5.59 -9.96
CA VAL A 136 -9.88 -5.89 -11.28
C VAL A 136 -11.23 -5.18 -11.45
N SER A 137 -11.99 -5.01 -10.36
CA SER A 137 -13.27 -4.30 -10.38
C SER A 137 -13.14 -2.78 -10.19
N GLY A 138 -11.91 -2.23 -10.22
CA GLY A 138 -11.65 -0.80 -10.05
C GLY A 138 -11.66 -0.30 -8.60
N PHE A 139 -11.62 -1.21 -7.62
CA PHE A 139 -11.37 -0.92 -6.20
C PHE A 139 -9.90 -1.18 -5.86
N LEU A 140 -9.56 -1.21 -4.57
CA LEU A 140 -8.18 -1.37 -4.12
C LEU A 140 -7.81 -2.84 -3.90
N GLY A 141 -6.65 -3.26 -4.41
CA GLY A 141 -6.03 -4.54 -4.12
C GLY A 141 -5.10 -4.50 -2.90
N GLY A 142 -4.47 -5.65 -2.59
CA GLY A 142 -3.64 -5.80 -1.39
C GLY A 142 -2.51 -4.79 -1.27
N ILE A 143 -1.81 -4.52 -2.38
CA ILE A 143 -0.70 -3.56 -2.39
C ILE A 143 -1.16 -2.12 -2.15
N ASN A 144 -2.33 -1.74 -2.67
CA ASN A 144 -2.86 -0.38 -2.46
C ASN A 144 -3.17 -0.15 -0.98
N TRP A 145 -3.84 -1.11 -0.32
CA TRP A 145 -4.10 -1.04 1.12
C TRP A 145 -2.81 -1.00 1.94
N ALA A 146 -1.79 -1.77 1.55
CA ALA A 146 -0.48 -1.74 2.19
C ALA A 146 0.18 -0.35 2.11
N LEU A 147 0.17 0.28 0.92
CA LEU A 147 0.70 1.63 0.73
C LEU A 147 -0.07 2.68 1.55
N LEU A 148 -1.40 2.62 1.53
CA LEU A 148 -2.22 3.57 2.28
C LEU A 148 -1.98 3.45 3.79
N VAL A 149 -1.90 2.22 4.33
CA VAL A 149 -1.63 1.97 5.76
C VAL A 149 -0.19 2.35 6.13
N ALA A 150 0.79 2.05 5.27
CA ALA A 150 2.18 2.41 5.50
C ALA A 150 2.36 3.93 5.62
N TRP A 151 1.66 4.70 4.79
CA TRP A 151 1.71 6.16 4.83
C TRP A 151 1.14 6.71 6.16
N ILE A 152 0.04 6.13 6.66
CA ILE A 152 -0.50 6.48 7.99
C ILE A 152 0.50 6.13 9.10
N CYS A 153 1.20 4.99 8.99
CA CYS A 153 2.26 4.63 9.94
C CYS A 153 3.41 5.65 9.93
N GLN A 154 3.78 6.22 8.77
CA GLN A 154 4.79 7.26 8.68
C GLN A 154 4.36 8.57 9.36
N LEU A 155 3.08 8.93 9.24
CA LEU A 155 2.52 10.12 9.89
C LEU A 155 2.42 9.97 11.42
N TYR A 156 2.11 8.77 11.90
CA TYR A 156 1.88 8.48 13.32
C TYR A 156 2.80 7.35 13.82
N PRO A 157 4.13 7.58 13.90
CA PRO A 157 5.12 6.51 14.10
C PRO A 157 5.01 5.75 15.41
N ASN A 158 4.44 6.39 16.44
CA ASN A 158 4.29 5.82 17.78
C ASN A 158 2.86 5.36 18.08
N ALA A 159 1.94 5.44 17.11
CA ALA A 159 0.56 5.05 17.33
C ALA A 159 0.40 3.52 17.38
N LEU A 160 -0.51 3.06 18.24
CA LEU A 160 -0.96 1.68 18.31
C LEU A 160 -1.90 1.35 17.14
N PRO A 161 -2.06 0.08 16.76
CA PRO A 161 -2.88 -0.33 15.62
C PRO A 161 -4.31 0.24 15.62
N SER A 162 -4.96 0.31 16.77
CA SER A 162 -6.31 0.87 16.89
C SER A 162 -6.38 2.36 16.54
N MET A 163 -5.39 3.13 16.99
CA MET A 163 -5.28 4.55 16.66
C MET A 163 -4.92 4.73 15.18
N LEU A 164 -4.06 3.87 14.62
CA LEU A 164 -3.75 3.89 13.19
C LEU A 164 -4.98 3.63 12.32
N VAL A 165 -5.88 2.73 12.73
CA VAL A 165 -7.18 2.51 12.06
C VAL A 165 -8.05 3.77 12.11
N SER A 166 -8.20 4.41 13.28
CA SER A 166 -8.97 5.66 13.40
C SER A 166 -8.38 6.79 12.55
N HIS A 167 -7.06 6.99 12.63
CA HIS A 167 -6.34 7.97 11.80
C HIS A 167 -6.44 7.68 10.30
N PHE A 168 -6.45 6.41 9.89
CA PHE A 168 -6.63 6.04 8.48
C PHE A 168 -7.91 6.65 7.93
N PHE A 169 -9.05 6.42 8.58
CA PHE A 169 -10.33 6.91 8.10
C PHE A 169 -10.43 8.42 8.16
N TRP A 170 -9.97 9.02 9.26
CA TRP A 170 -9.97 10.46 9.40
C TRP A 170 -9.15 11.14 8.28
N VAL A 171 -7.93 10.67 8.01
CA VAL A 171 -7.08 11.28 6.97
C VAL A 171 -7.66 11.06 5.57
N TYR A 172 -8.06 9.83 5.21
CA TYR A 172 -8.50 9.54 3.85
C TYR A 172 -9.91 10.05 3.52
N THR A 173 -10.73 10.31 4.53
CA THR A 173 -11.99 11.06 4.36
C THR A 173 -11.72 12.51 3.95
N GLN A 174 -10.68 13.13 4.52
CA GLN A 174 -10.30 14.52 4.24
C GLN A 174 -9.30 14.64 3.06
N TRP A 175 -8.88 13.52 2.47
CA TRP A 175 -7.87 13.53 1.43
C TRP A 175 -8.42 14.12 0.12
N HIS A 176 -7.70 15.11 -0.41
CA HIS A 176 -8.10 15.84 -1.61
C HIS A 176 -7.62 15.11 -2.87
N TRP A 177 -8.33 14.05 -3.26
CA TRP A 177 -8.09 13.36 -4.54
C TRP A 177 -8.24 14.34 -5.73
N PRO A 178 -7.36 14.29 -6.76
CA PRO A 178 -6.40 13.23 -7.07
C PRO A 178 -4.97 13.48 -6.55
N ASN A 179 -4.77 14.21 -5.45
CA ASN A 179 -3.43 14.29 -4.84
C ASN A 179 -2.90 12.88 -4.53
N SER A 180 -1.65 12.61 -4.88
CA SER A 180 -1.06 11.28 -4.79
C SER A 180 -0.60 10.92 -3.38
N VAL A 181 -0.81 9.67 -2.99
CA VAL A 181 -0.19 9.10 -1.79
C VAL A 181 1.18 8.53 -2.17
N MET A 182 2.24 9.01 -1.53
CA MET A 182 3.63 8.63 -1.80
C MET A 182 4.37 8.39 -0.47
N LEU A 183 5.04 7.24 -0.34
CA LEU A 183 5.82 6.91 0.88
C LEU A 183 7.22 7.52 0.89
N CYS A 184 7.74 7.86 -0.28
CA CYS A 184 9.03 8.49 -0.52
C CYS A 184 8.93 9.46 -1.69
N GLU A 185 9.95 10.29 -1.87
CA GLU A 185 10.08 11.12 -3.07
C GLU A 185 10.34 10.22 -4.29
N ILE A 186 9.77 10.60 -5.43
CA ILE A 186 10.02 9.91 -6.69
C ILE A 186 11.41 10.33 -7.18
N GLU A 187 12.34 9.38 -7.19
CA GLU A 187 13.68 9.57 -7.73
C GLU A 187 13.73 9.14 -9.20
N GLU A 188 14.36 9.97 -10.04
CA GLU A 188 14.67 9.58 -11.41
C GLU A 188 15.83 8.58 -11.39
N GLY A 189 15.54 7.31 -11.74
CA GLY A 189 16.57 6.29 -11.86
C GLY A 189 17.42 6.44 -13.13
N THR A 190 18.56 5.74 -13.15
CA THR A 190 19.57 5.86 -14.24
C THR A 190 19.21 5.08 -15.51
N LEU A 191 18.21 4.19 -15.45
CA LEU A 191 17.86 3.27 -16.53
C LEU A 191 16.83 3.83 -17.53
N GLY A 192 16.32 5.04 -17.30
CA GLY A 192 15.37 5.69 -18.21
C GLY A 192 14.02 4.99 -18.34
N LEU A 193 13.64 4.16 -17.36
CA LEU A 193 12.35 3.46 -17.34
C LEU A 193 11.21 4.47 -17.10
N PRO A 194 10.00 4.21 -17.64
CA PRO A 194 8.87 5.10 -17.43
C PRO A 194 8.49 5.18 -15.96
N ILE A 195 8.40 6.40 -15.44
CA ILE A 195 7.98 6.70 -14.06
C ILE A 195 6.66 7.47 -14.14
N TRP A 196 5.78 7.25 -13.16
CA TRP A 196 4.56 8.01 -13.00
C TRP A 196 4.87 9.50 -12.77
N ASP A 197 4.45 10.34 -13.71
CA ASP A 197 4.57 11.80 -13.58
C ASP A 197 3.41 12.49 -14.32
N PRO A 198 2.39 12.99 -13.61
CA PRO A 198 1.24 13.67 -14.22
C PRO A 198 1.63 14.98 -14.92
N ARG A 199 2.79 15.57 -14.63
CA ARG A 199 3.24 16.80 -15.31
C ARG A 199 3.73 16.48 -16.72
N ARG A 200 4.42 15.35 -16.90
CA ARG A 200 5.03 14.93 -18.15
C ARG A 200 4.13 14.05 -19.01
N ASN A 201 3.33 13.19 -18.39
CA ASN A 201 2.54 12.18 -19.08
C ASN A 201 1.03 12.49 -19.00
N PHE A 202 0.38 12.61 -20.16
CA PHE A 202 -1.06 12.89 -20.24
C PHE A 202 -1.91 11.77 -19.63
N LYS A 203 -1.49 10.49 -19.76
CA LYS A 203 -2.23 9.35 -19.20
C LYS A 203 -2.33 9.45 -17.67
N ASP A 204 -1.24 9.88 -17.04
CA ASP A 204 -1.14 10.00 -15.59
C ASP A 204 -2.00 11.11 -15.00
N ARG A 205 -2.34 12.14 -15.80
CA ARG A 205 -3.23 13.25 -15.40
C ARG A 205 -4.67 12.82 -15.15
N GLY A 206 -5.11 11.72 -15.78
CA GLY A 206 -6.46 11.22 -15.66
C GLY A 206 -6.69 10.30 -14.46
N HIS A 207 -5.66 9.99 -13.67
CA HIS A 207 -5.79 9.08 -12.54
C HIS A 207 -6.58 9.71 -11.39
N MET A 208 -7.64 9.03 -10.94
CA MET A 208 -8.59 9.55 -9.96
C MET A 208 -8.10 9.44 -8.51
N MET A 209 -7.35 8.38 -8.19
CA MET A 209 -6.87 8.08 -6.83
C MET A 209 -5.44 7.56 -6.89
N PRO A 210 -4.42 8.39 -7.18
CA PRO A 210 -3.06 7.89 -7.40
C PRO A 210 -2.40 7.41 -6.10
N ILE A 211 -1.99 6.14 -6.08
CA ILE A 211 -1.26 5.52 -4.95
C ILE A 211 0.04 4.97 -5.51
N ILE A 212 1.16 5.63 -5.20
CA ILE A 212 2.41 5.44 -5.93
C ILE A 212 3.31 4.42 -5.25
N THR A 213 3.86 3.49 -6.03
CA THR A 213 4.82 2.50 -5.55
C THR A 213 6.17 3.16 -5.22
N PRO A 214 6.81 2.81 -4.09
CA PRO A 214 8.05 3.46 -3.64
C PRO A 214 9.32 2.96 -4.34
N ALA A 215 9.29 1.80 -5.01
CA ALA A 215 10.45 1.26 -5.71
C ALA A 215 10.52 1.82 -7.14
N TYR A 216 11.73 2.15 -7.60
CA TYR A 216 11.97 2.54 -8.99
C TYR A 216 11.76 1.33 -9.94
N PRO A 217 11.12 1.53 -11.11
CA PRO A 217 10.37 2.74 -11.49
C PRO A 217 9.06 2.90 -10.70
N CYS A 218 8.84 4.09 -10.13
CA CYS A 218 7.63 4.40 -9.37
C CYS A 218 6.41 4.47 -10.30
N MET A 219 5.36 3.74 -10.00
CA MET A 219 4.14 3.64 -10.81
C MET A 219 2.88 3.87 -9.97
N ASN A 220 1.79 4.31 -10.61
CA ASN A 220 0.50 4.32 -9.95
C ASN A 220 -0.03 2.88 -9.85
N SER A 221 -0.27 2.41 -8.62
CA SER A 221 -0.78 1.06 -8.34
C SER A 221 -2.31 0.95 -8.41
N SER A 222 -3.03 2.06 -8.51
CA SER A 222 -4.51 2.15 -8.46
C SER A 222 -5.08 2.80 -9.73
N TYR A 223 -4.49 2.47 -10.89
CA TYR A 223 -4.87 3.05 -12.19
C TYR A 223 -6.29 2.63 -12.66
N ASN A 224 -6.84 1.52 -12.14
CA ASN A 224 -8.20 1.07 -12.45
C ASN A 224 -9.30 1.85 -11.70
N VAL A 225 -8.94 2.73 -10.76
CA VAL A 225 -9.94 3.48 -9.97
C VAL A 225 -10.66 4.48 -10.87
N SER A 226 -11.99 4.35 -10.91
CA SER A 226 -12.90 5.20 -11.66
C SER A 226 -13.55 6.25 -10.76
N ALA A 227 -14.27 7.21 -11.35
CA ALA A 227 -15.08 8.16 -10.59
C ALA A 227 -16.13 7.45 -9.69
N SER A 228 -16.75 6.38 -10.20
CA SER A 228 -17.76 5.62 -9.48
C SER A 228 -17.19 4.87 -8.28
N THR A 229 -16.08 4.14 -8.48
CA THR A 229 -15.46 3.37 -7.39
C THR A 229 -14.79 4.28 -6.37
N LEU A 230 -14.20 5.41 -6.79
CA LEU A 230 -13.72 6.44 -5.88
C LEU A 230 -14.84 6.99 -4.99
N ARG A 231 -16.02 7.28 -5.56
CA ARG A 231 -17.17 7.75 -4.80
C ARG A 231 -17.58 6.74 -3.71
N VAL A 232 -17.73 5.46 -4.07
CA VAL A 232 -18.06 4.39 -3.11
C VAL A 232 -17.00 4.29 -2.01
N MET A 233 -15.71 4.34 -2.36
CA MET A 233 -14.64 4.30 -1.35
C MET A 233 -14.67 5.50 -0.42
N LYS A 234 -14.96 6.71 -0.92
CA LYS A 234 -15.11 7.90 -0.06
C LYS A 234 -16.30 7.78 0.90
N GLU A 235 -17.42 7.24 0.44
CA GLU A 235 -18.60 6.97 1.28
C GLU A 235 -18.25 5.93 2.38
N GLU A 236 -17.54 4.86 2.04
CA GLU A 236 -17.09 3.86 3.01
C GLU A 236 -16.00 4.39 3.96
N PHE A 237 -15.11 5.29 3.52
CA PHE A 237 -14.17 5.96 4.41
C PHE A 237 -14.87 6.85 5.43
N GLN A 238 -15.88 7.60 4.99
CA GLN A 238 -16.72 8.42 5.86
C GLN A 238 -17.45 7.56 6.89
N ARG A 239 -18.09 6.45 6.46
CA ARG A 239 -18.72 5.48 7.38
C ARG A 239 -17.71 4.92 8.39
N GLY A 240 -16.52 4.54 7.93
CA GLY A 240 -15.45 4.04 8.80
C GLY A 240 -15.03 5.08 9.85
N HIS A 241 -14.92 6.35 9.46
CA HIS A 241 -14.59 7.44 10.37
C HIS A 241 -15.66 7.61 11.46
N GLU A 242 -16.93 7.67 11.09
CA GLU A 242 -18.06 7.81 12.02
C GLU A 242 -18.12 6.65 13.03
N ILE A 243 -17.88 5.41 12.58
CA ILE A 243 -17.85 4.24 13.47
C ILE A 243 -16.65 4.32 14.42
N CYS A 244 -15.47 4.75 13.95
CA CYS A 244 -14.31 4.95 14.83
C CYS A 244 -14.61 6.00 15.93
N GLU A 245 -15.26 7.11 15.60
CA GLU A 245 -15.68 8.11 16.61
C GLU A 245 -16.68 7.51 17.63
N LEU A 246 -17.62 6.69 17.17
CA LEU A 246 -18.55 5.99 18.07
C LEU A 246 -17.83 4.98 18.96
N MET A 247 -16.84 4.25 18.43
CA MET A 247 -16.05 3.29 19.22
C MET A 247 -15.23 3.99 20.30
N GLU A 248 -14.62 5.14 19.99
CA GLU A 248 -13.92 5.98 20.96
C GLU A 248 -14.86 6.50 22.07
N ALA A 249 -16.10 6.81 21.71
CA ALA A 249 -17.15 7.17 22.65
C ALA A 249 -17.78 5.96 23.39
N ASN A 250 -17.29 4.73 23.17
CA ASN A 250 -17.84 3.46 23.68
C ASN A 250 -19.33 3.23 23.31
N LYS A 251 -19.74 3.70 22.13
CA LYS A 251 -21.11 3.57 21.57
C LYS A 251 -21.22 2.56 20.43
N ALA A 252 -20.11 2.02 19.96
CA ALA A 252 -20.04 1.01 18.90
C ALA A 252 -18.96 -0.03 19.23
N ASP A 253 -19.02 -1.18 18.55
CA ASP A 253 -18.06 -2.26 18.68
C ASP A 253 -17.47 -2.66 17.32
N TRP A 254 -16.50 -3.57 17.35
CA TRP A 254 -15.86 -4.11 16.16
C TRP A 254 -16.83 -4.86 15.24
N LYS A 255 -17.97 -5.37 15.75
CA LYS A 255 -18.95 -6.06 14.91
C LYS A 255 -19.61 -5.09 13.94
N LEU A 256 -19.98 -3.89 14.41
CA LEU A 256 -20.51 -2.84 13.54
C LEU A 256 -19.48 -2.38 12.50
N PHE A 257 -18.22 -2.28 12.92
CA PHE A 257 -17.12 -1.88 12.04
C PHE A 257 -16.92 -2.87 10.89
N PHE A 258 -16.97 -4.18 11.16
CA PHE A 258 -16.84 -5.25 10.17
C PHE A 258 -18.15 -5.73 9.56
N GLU A 259 -19.26 -5.04 9.81
CA GLU A 259 -20.56 -5.39 9.24
C GLU A 259 -20.45 -5.46 7.70
N PRO A 260 -20.93 -6.55 7.06
CA PRO A 260 -20.90 -6.66 5.61
C PRO A 260 -21.70 -5.55 4.92
N HIS A 261 -21.24 -5.08 3.76
CA HIS A 261 -22.01 -4.13 2.96
C HIS A 261 -23.23 -4.84 2.36
N PRO A 262 -24.47 -4.34 2.56
CA PRO A 262 -25.69 -4.97 2.07
C PRO A 262 -25.88 -4.67 0.56
N PHE A 263 -25.00 -5.22 -0.27
CA PHE A 263 -24.86 -4.86 -1.69
C PHE A 263 -26.17 -4.96 -2.47
N PHE A 264 -26.94 -6.03 -2.28
CA PHE A 264 -28.19 -6.28 -3.01
C PHE A 264 -29.38 -5.42 -2.53
N GLU A 265 -29.24 -4.72 -1.40
CA GLU A 265 -30.28 -3.86 -0.82
C GLU A 265 -29.92 -2.38 -0.92
N ALA A 266 -28.64 -2.05 -1.07
CA ALA A 266 -28.13 -0.68 -1.11
C ALA A 266 -28.51 0.06 -2.41
N TYR A 267 -28.81 -0.66 -3.49
CA TYR A 267 -29.11 -0.09 -4.80
C TYR A 267 -30.51 -0.49 -5.28
N LYS A 268 -31.23 0.46 -5.89
CA LYS A 268 -32.58 0.23 -6.44
C LYS A 268 -32.57 -0.49 -7.78
N HIS A 269 -31.45 -0.45 -8.51
CA HIS A 269 -31.29 -0.92 -9.89
C HIS A 269 -29.91 -1.55 -10.06
#